data_AF-A0A2T9ZSR7-F1
#
_entry.id   AF-A0A2T9ZSR7-F1
#
_cell.length_a   1.000
_cell.length_b   1.000
_cell.length_c   1.000
_cell.angle_alpha   90.00
_cell.angle_beta   90.00
_cell.angle_gamma   90.00
#
_symmetry.space_group_name_H-M   'P 1'
#
loop_
_entity.id
_entity.type
_entity.pdbx_description
1 polymer ?
#
loop_
_entity_poly.entity_id
_entity_poly.type
_entity_poly.pdbx_seq_one_letter_code
_entity_poly.pdbx_strand_id
1 'polypeptide(L)' 'MYQLIAIASGGAAGALFRFWVSSGVYSLLGRGFPYGTLLVNVLGSLAMGFLYVLLLERTTVSPEWRGALLIGF' A
#
# COMPACT_ATOMS: atom_id res chain seq x y z
N MET A 1 -18.90 5.81 9.25
CA MET A 1 -19.13 4.82 8.18
C MET A 1 -18.23 5.06 6.97
N TYR A 2 -18.20 6.29 6.41
CA TYR A 2 -17.35 6.61 5.25
C TYR A 2 -15.86 6.27 5.43
N GLN A 3 -15.29 6.53 6.61
CA GLN A 3 -13.89 6.17 6.90
C GLN A 3 -13.63 4.66 6.82
N LEU A 4 -14.55 3.80 7.29
CA LEU A 4 -14.39 2.35 7.20
C LEU A 4 -14.43 1.88 5.74
N ILE A 5 -15.32 2.46 4.93
CA ILE A 5 -15.40 2.18 3.50
C ILE A 5 -14.11 2.61 2.80
N ALA A 6 -13.58 3.78 3.17
CA ALA A 6 -12.31 4.28 2.63
C ALA A 6 -11.15 3.33 2.97
N ILE A 7 -11.01 2.92 4.24
CA ILE A 7 -10.01 1.93 4.67
C ILE A 7 -10.18 0.61 3.91
N ALA A 8 -11.42 0.10 3.81
CA ALA A 8 -11.71 -1.15 3.11
C ALA A 8 -11.37 -1.07 1.61
N SER A 9 -11.67 0.06 0.96
CA SER A 9 -11.35 0.27 -0.45
C SER A 9 -9.84 0.37 -0.71
N GLY A 10 -9.11 1.08 0.17
CA GLY A 10 -7.65 1.10 0.16
C GLY A 10 -7.06 -0.30 0.38
N GLY A 11 -7.58 -1.04 1.36
CA GLY A 11 -7.19 -2.42 1.66
C GLY A 11 -7.39 -3.38 0.50
N ALA A 12 -8.54 -3.30 -0.17
CA ALA A 12 -8.80 -4.09 -1.36
C ALA A 12 -7.79 -3.76 -2.48
N ALA A 13 -7.55 -2.47 -2.74
CA ALA A 13 -6.58 -2.04 -3.74
C ALA A 13 -5.14 -2.48 -3.40
N GLY A 14 -4.71 -2.32 -2.15
CA GLY A 14 -3.38 -2.72 -1.67
C GLY A 14 -3.16 -4.24 -1.72
N ALA A 15 -4.20 -5.02 -1.37
CA ALA A 15 -4.16 -6.48 -1.49
C ALA A 15 -4.02 -6.94 -2.94
N LEU A 16 -4.78 -6.36 -3.87
CA LEU A 16 -4.70 -6.66 -5.30
C LEU A 16 -3.35 -6.25 -5.89
N PHE A 17 -2.85 -5.07 -5.53
CA PHE A 17 -1.52 -4.61 -5.96
C PHE A 17 -0.42 -5.55 -5.49
N ARG A 18 -0.44 -5.93 -4.20
CA ARG A 18 0.51 -6.90 -3.65
C ARG A 18 0.46 -8.23 -4.38
N PHE A 19 -0.74 -8.73 -4.68
CA PHE A 19 -0.93 -9.98 -5.41
C PHE A 19 -0.35 -9.91 -6.83
N TRP A 20 -0.67 -8.88 -7.60
CA TRP A 20 -0.18 -8.75 -8.97
C TRP A 20 1.32 -8.53 -9.03
N VAL A 21 1.88 -7.62 -8.22
CA VAL A 21 3.32 -7.37 -8.19
C VAL A 21 4.08 -8.61 -7.76
N SER A 22 3.66 -9.27 -6.69
CA SER A 22 4.34 -10.49 -6.23
C SER A 22 4.30 -11.58 -7.29
N SER A 23 3.14 -11.78 -7.93
CA SER A 23 2.98 -12.79 -8.98
C SER A 23 3.86 -12.51 -10.20
N GLY A 24 3.93 -11.25 -10.64
CA GLY A 24 4.80 -10.84 -11.74
C GLY A 24 6.29 -10.96 -11.40
N VAL A 25 6.70 -10.65 -10.17
CA VAL A 25 8.10 -10.85 -9.76
C VAL A 25 8.43 -12.34 -9.70
N TYR A 26 7.53 -13.17 -9.19
CA TYR A 26 7.73 -14.62 -9.15
C TYR A 26 7.74 -15.28 -10.53
N SER A 27 7.07 -14.72 -11.54
CA SER A 27 7.16 -15.23 -12.91
C SER A 27 8.50 -14.89 -13.57
N LEU A 28 9.15 -13.79 -13.17
CA LEU A 28 10.43 -13.34 -13.73
C LEU A 28 11.65 -13.92 -13.01
N LEU A 29 11.63 -13.92 -11.67
CA LEU A 29 12.79 -14.29 -10.82
C LEU A 29 12.64 -15.68 -10.18
N GLY A 30 11.50 -16.34 -10.40
CA GLY A 30 11.18 -17.61 -9.75
C GLY A 30 10.78 -17.45 -8.28
N ARG A 31 10.64 -18.60 -7.59
CA ARG A 31 10.16 -18.69 -6.20
C ARG A 31 11.22 -19.16 -5.20
N GLY A 32 12.48 -19.27 -5.62
CA GLY A 32 13.58 -19.71 -4.75
C GLY A 32 13.91 -18.72 -3.61
N PHE A 33 13.55 -17.45 -3.79
CA PHE A 33 13.62 -16.41 -2.77
C PHE A 33 12.38 -15.50 -2.90
N PRO A 34 11.82 -14.96 -1.80
CA PRO A 34 10.58 -14.19 -1.80
C PRO A 34 10.76 -12.75 -2.32
N TYR A 35 11.32 -12.58 -3.51
CA TYR A 35 11.57 -11.26 -4.13
C TYR A 35 10.29 -10.44 -4.29
N GLY A 36 9.16 -11.08 -4.62
CA GLY A 36 7.86 -10.41 -4.72
C GLY A 36 7.46 -9.77 -3.39
N THR A 37 7.50 -10.55 -2.31
CA THR A 37 7.20 -10.06 -0.95
C THR A 37 8.21 -9.00 -0.48
N LEU A 38 9.50 -9.17 -0.78
CA LEU A 38 10.52 -8.17 -0.42
C LEU A 38 10.24 -6.83 -1.10
N LEU A 39 10.00 -6.86 -2.43
CA LEU A 39 9.78 -5.66 -3.23
C LEU A 39 8.57 -4.85 -2.75
N VAL A 40 7.43 -5.50 -2.53
CA VAL A 40 6.20 -4.82 -2.07
C VAL A 40 6.39 -4.19 -0.69
N ASN A 41 7.16 -4.81 0.21
CA ASN A 41 7.43 -4.25 1.54
C ASN A 41 8.37 -3.05 1.45
N VAL A 42 9.48 -3.15 0.73
CA VAL A 42 10.44 -2.05 0.59
C VAL A 42 9.79 -0.83 -0.06
N LEU A 43 9.08 -1.04 -1.18
CA LEU A 43 8.37 0.04 -1.86
C LEU A 43 7.21 0.58 -1.02
N GLY A 44 6.45 -0.29 -0.36
CA GLY A 44 5.34 0.09 0.50
C GLY A 44 5.81 0.95 1.70
N SER A 45 6.86 0.54 2.39
CA SER A 45 7.43 1.31 3.51
C SER A 45 8.01 2.65 3.06
N LEU A 46 8.67 2.70 1.90
CA LEU A 46 9.16 3.97 1.34
C LEU A 46 8.00 4.92 1.01
N ALA A 47 6.99 4.42 0.31
CA ALA A 47 5.79 5.18 -0.01
C ALA A 47 5.06 5.66 1.26
N MET A 48 4.95 4.81 2.28
CA MET A 48 4.33 5.16 3.55
C MET A 48 5.08 6.26 4.29
N GLY A 49 6.42 6.26 4.28
CA GLY A 49 7.20 7.35 4.85
C GLY A 49 6.91 8.70 4.17
N PHE A 50 6.84 8.70 2.83
CA PHE A 50 6.50 9.90 2.06
C PHE A 50 5.06 10.36 2.30
N LEU A 51 4.09 9.44 2.24
CA LEU A 51 2.67 9.73 2.45
C LEU A 51 2.39 10.23 3.86
N TYR A 52 3.09 9.70 4.87
CA TYR A 52 2.98 10.17 6.25
C TYR A 52 3.28 11.67 6.33
N VAL A 53 4.46 12.09 5.87
CA VAL A 53 4.87 13.50 5.90
C VAL A 53 3.91 14.36 5.07
N LEU A 54 3.56 13.93 3.86
CA LEU A 54 2.68 14.69 2.98
C LEU A 54 1.29 14.91 3.58
N LEU A 55 0.65 13.86 4.10
CA LEU A 55 -0.76 13.88 4.51
C LEU A 55 -0.99 14.29 5.97
N LEU A 56 0.01 14.16 6.83
CA LEU A 56 -0.09 14.52 8.25
C LEU A 56 0.63 15.83 8.56
N GLU A 57 1.78 16.10 7.96
CA GLU A 57 2.59 17.29 8.31
C GLU A 57 2.43 18.44 7.32
N ARG A 58 2.22 18.14 6.03
CA ARG A 58 2.27 19.16 4.95
C ARG A 58 0.92 19.56 4.38
N THR A 59 -0.14 18.80 4.63
CA THR A 59 -1.47 19.08 4.07
C THR A 59 -2.59 18.79 5.07
N THR A 60 -3.73 19.45 4.85
CA THR A 60 -4.98 19.16 5.57
C THR A 60 -5.87 18.34 4.65
N VAL A 61 -5.83 17.02 4.79
CA VAL A 61 -6.70 16.08 4.07
C VAL A 61 -7.74 15.48 5.01
N SER A 62 -8.87 15.06 4.44
CA SER A 62 -9.95 14.48 5.22
C SER A 62 -9.54 13.13 5.85
N PRO A 63 -10.15 12.72 6.99
CA PRO A 63 -9.83 11.46 7.66
C PRO A 63 -10.00 10.23 6.78
N GLU A 64 -10.90 10.27 5.79
CA GLU A 64 -11.15 9.18 4.85
C GLU A 64 -9.95 8.93 3.95
N TRP A 65 -9.33 9.99 3.41
CA TRP A 65 -8.13 9.85 2.57
C TRP A 65 -6.94 9.31 3.37
N ARG A 66 -6.78 9.76 4.62
CA ARG A 66 -5.78 9.19 5.54
C ARG A 66 -6.04 7.72 5.80
N GLY A 67 -7.30 7.35 6.06
CA GLY A 67 -7.68 5.96 6.27
C GLY A 67 -7.43 5.08 5.04
N ALA A 68 -7.83 5.54 3.85
CA ALA A 68 -7.64 4.79 2.61
C ALA A 68 -6.15 4.56 2.30
N LEU A 69 -5.32 5.60 2.42
CA LEU A 69 -3.92 5.55 1.95
C LEU A 69 -2.92 5.11 3.02
N LEU A 70 -3.16 5.42 4.30
CA LEU A 70 -2.19 5.12 5.37
C LEU A 70 -2.52 3.84 6.15
N ILE A 71 -3.78 3.40 6.12
CA ILE A 71 -4.24 2.21 6.85
C ILE A 71 -4.67 1.12 5.86
N GLY A 72 -5.40 1.50 4.82
CA GLY A 72 -5.93 0.57 3.82
C GLY A 72 -4.86 0.04 2.87
N PHE A 73 -4.29 0.93 2.07
CA PHE A 73 -3.39 0.58 0.96
C PHE A 73 -2.00 0.09 1.43
#